data_AF-A0A842R6Q8-F1
#
_entry.id   AF-A0A842R6Q8-F1
#
_cell.length_a   1.000
_cell.length_b   1.000
_cell.length_c   1.000
_cell.angle_alpha   90.00
_cell.angle_beta   90.00
_cell.angle_gamma   90.00
#
_symmetry.space_group_name_H-M   'P 1'
#
loop_
_entity.id
_entity.type
_entity.pdbx_description
1 polymer ?
#
loop_
_entity_poly.entity_id
_entity_poly.type
_entity_poly.pdbx_seq_one_letter_code
_entity_poly.pdbx_strand_id
1 'polypeptide(L)'
;MPAGNVNFLPVYHGRINFAKQTREKLESMQPNRIAIELPVDLQESIVTAIDRLPVLSIVGYMERDMMPRARIVKRHDNEQTADPNPYHVVLHSQYTYIPIHPGDPMIEAIRFARQQDIPVEFIDLAVDDYDPVYHALPDDEAITLVRDPKRFNELILSFMPRSDPGSLDHEREQFMAAHLRELVNRNERVLFISGYAHVNRIKHMLETGETGETSSGIYHDEQQVFNIHPDSVDLALEEIPYFEYLFEAWRSVIKEGLDPATFTSKITLGKFAFFQQEQRDRDATVPARENASDQGGTVHG
;
A
#
# COMPACT_ATOMS: atom_id res chain seq x y z
N MET A 1 -20.99 21.46 9.12
CA MET A 1 -20.08 21.92 10.21
C MET A 1 -18.67 21.83 9.65
N PRO A 2 -17.69 22.69 10.02
CA PRO A 2 -16.33 22.47 9.53
C PRO A 2 -15.93 21.04 9.89
N ALA A 3 -15.33 20.31 8.94
CA ALA A 3 -14.82 18.96 9.17
C ALA A 3 -14.17 18.93 10.55
N GLY A 4 -14.70 18.12 11.46
CA GLY A 4 -14.44 18.22 12.91
C GLY A 4 -12.98 17.97 13.27
N ASN A 5 -12.72 17.41 14.45
CA ASN A 5 -11.37 17.09 14.92
C ASN A 5 -10.64 15.99 14.10
N VAL A 6 -10.94 15.81 12.80
CA VAL A 6 -10.30 14.87 11.88
C VAL A 6 -9.20 15.58 11.10
N ASN A 7 -7.98 15.08 11.22
CA ASN A 7 -6.86 15.47 10.38
C ASN A 7 -6.62 14.38 9.36
N PHE A 8 -6.56 14.75 8.09
CA PHE A 8 -6.29 13.81 7.00
C PHE A 8 -4.78 13.72 6.76
N LEU A 9 -4.26 12.50 6.69
CA LEU A 9 -2.95 12.17 6.20
C LEU A 9 -3.11 11.28 4.96
N PRO A 10 -3.13 11.87 3.76
CA PRO A 10 -3.11 11.09 2.53
C PRO A 10 -1.75 10.41 2.35
N VAL A 11 -1.75 9.17 1.85
CA VAL A 11 -0.54 8.37 1.66
C VAL A 11 -0.53 7.62 0.33
N TYR A 12 0.65 7.20 -0.11
CA TYR A 12 0.79 6.12 -1.09
C TYR A 12 0.95 4.80 -0.34
N HIS A 13 0.17 3.79 -0.71
CA HIS A 13 0.28 2.45 -0.14
C HIS A 13 1.65 1.86 -0.43
N GLY A 14 2.14 1.03 0.48
CA GLY A 14 3.38 0.29 0.30
C GLY A 14 4.66 1.12 0.09
N ARG A 15 4.65 2.45 0.32
CA ARG A 15 5.82 3.33 0.11
C ARG A 15 6.48 3.75 1.42
N ILE A 16 7.78 3.44 1.53
CA ILE A 16 8.58 3.72 2.73
C ILE A 16 8.66 5.20 3.07
N ASN A 17 8.74 6.08 2.07
CA ASN A 17 8.77 7.53 2.29
C ASN A 17 7.47 8.04 2.95
N PHE A 18 6.34 7.37 2.68
CA PHE A 18 5.06 7.66 3.31
C PHE A 18 4.93 6.98 4.68
N ALA A 19 5.49 5.80 4.90
CA ALA A 19 5.58 5.21 6.23
C ALA A 19 6.41 6.07 7.20
N LYS A 20 7.56 6.58 6.75
CA LYS A 20 8.39 7.54 7.51
C LYS A 20 7.61 8.79 7.89
N GLN A 21 6.92 9.41 6.92
CA GLN A 21 6.09 10.59 7.20
C GLN A 21 4.91 10.30 8.10
N THR A 22 4.33 9.12 8.01
CA THR A 22 3.24 8.71 8.90
C THR A 22 3.71 8.70 10.35
N ARG A 23 4.88 8.10 10.62
CA ARG A 23 5.50 8.17 11.94
C ARG A 23 5.78 9.60 12.39
N GLU A 24 6.43 10.42 11.56
CA GLU A 24 6.75 11.83 11.90
C GLU A 24 5.47 12.65 12.19
N LYS A 25 4.40 12.40 11.44
CA LYS A 25 3.11 13.05 11.63
C LYS A 25 2.46 12.61 12.94
N LEU A 26 2.50 11.33 13.27
CA LEU A 26 1.98 10.79 14.52
C LEU A 26 2.72 11.36 15.74
N GLU A 27 4.06 11.44 15.68
CA GLU A 27 4.90 11.99 16.74
C GLU A 27 4.64 13.48 16.98
N SER A 28 4.46 14.25 15.91
CA SER A 28 4.22 15.70 15.99
C SER A 28 2.78 16.07 16.35
N MET A 29 1.79 15.34 15.84
CA MET A 29 0.37 15.66 16.05
C MET A 29 -0.16 15.10 17.38
N GLN A 30 0.37 13.96 17.83
CA GLN A 30 -0.09 13.24 19.02
C GLN A 30 -1.62 13.08 19.05
N PRO A 31 -2.23 12.40 18.05
CA PRO A 31 -3.67 12.14 18.08
C PRO A 31 -4.05 11.24 19.27
N ASN A 32 -5.30 11.30 19.72
CA ASN A 32 -5.82 10.36 20.73
C ASN A 32 -6.64 9.20 20.11
N ARG A 33 -6.80 9.22 18.79
CA ARG A 33 -7.41 8.16 17.99
C ARG A 33 -6.77 8.15 16.60
N ILE A 34 -6.52 6.98 16.06
CA ILE A 34 -6.09 6.80 14.68
C ILE A 34 -7.20 6.08 13.93
N ALA A 35 -7.53 6.53 12.73
CA ALA A 35 -8.41 5.81 11.82
C ALA A 35 -7.63 5.48 10.55
N ILE A 36 -7.82 4.28 10.00
CA ILE A 36 -7.10 3.82 8.82
C ILE A 36 -8.06 3.23 7.79
N GLU A 37 -7.73 3.43 6.52
CA GLU A 37 -8.40 2.82 5.38
C GLU A 37 -7.96 1.35 5.21
N LEU A 38 -8.32 0.53 6.19
CA LEU A 38 -8.24 -0.93 6.09
C LEU A 38 -9.60 -1.52 6.50
N PRO A 39 -10.02 -2.63 5.88
CA PRO A 39 -11.36 -3.18 6.12
C PRO A 39 -11.56 -3.64 7.56
N VAL A 40 -12.74 -3.32 8.12
CA VAL A 40 -13.11 -3.62 9.51
C VAL A 40 -13.01 -5.12 9.82
N ASP A 41 -13.47 -5.96 8.90
CA ASP A 41 -13.54 -7.42 9.07
C ASP A 41 -12.15 -8.08 9.07
N LEU A 42 -11.14 -7.44 8.48
CA LEU A 42 -9.77 -7.97 8.40
C LEU A 42 -8.90 -7.60 9.61
N GLN A 43 -9.42 -6.81 10.55
CA GLN A 43 -8.65 -6.27 11.68
C GLN A 43 -7.88 -7.35 12.45
N GLU A 44 -8.52 -8.46 12.81
CA GLU A 44 -7.87 -9.53 13.58
C GLU A 44 -6.71 -10.18 12.82
N SER A 45 -6.94 -10.51 11.54
CA SER A 45 -5.94 -11.13 10.67
C SER A 45 -4.76 -10.18 10.41
N ILE A 46 -5.03 -8.90 10.18
CA ILE A 46 -4.00 -7.87 9.97
C ILE A 46 -3.17 -7.66 11.23
N VAL A 47 -3.80 -7.55 12.40
CA VAL A 47 -3.06 -7.42 13.68
C VAL A 47 -2.18 -8.65 13.93
N THR A 48 -2.70 -9.85 13.66
CA THR A 48 -1.94 -11.10 13.76
C THR A 48 -0.74 -11.13 12.81
N ALA A 49 -0.90 -10.62 11.58
CA ALA A 49 0.18 -10.51 10.61
C ALA A 49 1.24 -9.49 11.06
N ILE A 50 0.81 -8.35 11.62
CA ILE A 50 1.70 -7.31 12.15
C ILE A 50 2.56 -7.83 13.32
N ASP A 51 2.03 -8.72 14.15
CA ASP A 51 2.77 -9.35 15.25
C ASP A 51 3.96 -10.21 14.77
N ARG A 52 3.95 -10.63 13.50
CA ARG A 52 4.99 -11.45 12.90
C ARG A 52 6.09 -10.64 12.22
N LEU A 53 5.92 -9.32 12.11
CA LEU A 53 6.94 -8.45 11.52
C LEU A 53 8.26 -8.57 12.30
N PRO A 54 9.41 -8.62 11.60
CA PRO A 54 9.59 -8.22 10.20
C PRO A 54 9.45 -9.34 9.15
N VAL A 55 8.92 -10.51 9.51
CA VAL A 55 8.61 -11.54 8.50
C VAL A 55 7.41 -11.08 7.68
N LEU A 56 7.65 -10.84 6.39
CA LEU A 56 6.62 -10.39 5.45
C LEU A 56 5.51 -11.44 5.31
N SER A 57 4.27 -10.98 5.27
CA SER A 57 3.10 -11.82 5.11
C SER A 57 2.06 -11.15 4.25
N ILE A 58 1.07 -11.91 3.80
CA ILE A 58 -0.16 -11.37 3.22
C ILE A 58 -1.34 -11.84 4.06
N VAL A 59 -2.35 -10.98 4.21
CA VAL A 59 -3.68 -11.40 4.65
C VAL A 59 -4.49 -11.65 3.40
N GLY A 60 -4.79 -12.91 3.12
CA GLY A 60 -5.58 -13.33 1.97
C GLY A 60 -6.97 -13.79 2.39
N TYR A 61 -7.96 -13.48 1.57
CA TYR A 61 -9.33 -13.97 1.72
C TYR A 61 -9.94 -14.25 0.34
N MET A 62 -10.95 -15.10 0.33
CA MET A 62 -11.70 -15.43 -0.88
C MET A 62 -12.94 -14.55 -0.96
N GLU A 63 -13.15 -13.92 -2.11
CA GLU A 63 -14.34 -13.09 -2.35
C GLU A 63 -15.61 -13.94 -2.32
N ARG A 64 -16.70 -13.39 -1.74
CA ARG A 64 -17.90 -14.16 -1.38
C ARG A 64 -18.61 -14.74 -2.59
N ASP A 65 -18.76 -13.95 -3.65
CA ASP A 65 -19.44 -14.40 -4.88
C ASP A 65 -18.57 -15.31 -5.76
N MET A 66 -17.29 -15.41 -5.40
CA MET A 66 -16.26 -16.20 -6.09
C MET A 66 -15.86 -17.45 -5.30
N MET A 67 -16.67 -17.89 -4.32
CA MET A 67 -16.49 -19.22 -3.73
C MET A 67 -16.33 -20.27 -4.84
N PRO A 68 -15.48 -21.31 -4.67
CA PRO A 68 -15.09 -22.19 -5.76
C PRO A 68 -16.31 -22.97 -6.23
N ARG A 69 -17.00 -22.44 -7.25
CA ARG A 69 -18.12 -23.10 -7.88
C ARG A 69 -17.53 -23.97 -8.98
N ALA A 70 -17.64 -25.28 -8.82
CA ALA A 70 -17.36 -26.22 -9.89
C ALA A 70 -18.23 -25.87 -11.10
N ARG A 71 -17.66 -25.17 -12.08
CA ARG A 71 -18.34 -24.89 -13.35
C ARG A 71 -17.93 -25.96 -14.35
N ILE A 72 -18.93 -26.67 -14.88
CA ILE A 72 -18.75 -27.63 -15.97
C ILE A 72 -18.65 -26.80 -17.26
N VAL A 73 -17.43 -26.56 -17.72
CA VAL A 73 -17.16 -25.78 -18.94
C VAL A 73 -16.95 -26.75 -20.10
N LYS A 74 -17.62 -26.51 -21.22
CA LYS A 74 -17.38 -27.27 -22.46
C LYS A 74 -16.04 -26.83 -23.04
N ARG A 75 -15.13 -27.78 -23.29
CA ARG A 75 -13.84 -27.53 -23.93
C ARG A 75 -14.04 -26.88 -25.30
N HIS A 76 -13.12 -25.99 -25.65
CA HIS A 76 -13.10 -25.41 -27.00
C HIS A 76 -12.65 -26.48 -28.00
N ASP A 77 -13.20 -26.46 -29.22
CA ASP A 77 -12.95 -27.49 -30.25
C ASP A 77 -11.46 -27.62 -30.65
N ASN A 78 -10.61 -26.66 -30.26
CA ASN A 78 -9.17 -26.63 -30.54
C ASN A 78 -8.28 -27.15 -29.39
N GLU A 79 -8.83 -27.58 -28.26
CA GLU A 79 -8.05 -28.13 -27.14
C GLU A 79 -7.75 -29.63 -27.35
N GLN A 80 -6.53 -29.97 -27.77
CA GLN A 80 -6.08 -31.36 -27.79
C GLN A 80 -5.74 -31.84 -26.38
N THR A 81 -6.54 -32.75 -25.84
CA THR A 81 -6.32 -33.36 -24.52
C THR A 81 -6.51 -34.88 -24.58
N ALA A 82 -5.82 -35.61 -23.72
CA ALA A 82 -5.96 -37.07 -23.59
C ALA A 82 -7.24 -37.51 -22.88
N ASP A 83 -7.95 -36.58 -22.23
CA ASP A 83 -9.20 -36.85 -21.53
C ASP A 83 -10.38 -36.74 -22.53
N PRO A 84 -11.14 -37.82 -22.77
CA PRO A 84 -12.25 -37.85 -23.72
C PRO A 84 -13.48 -37.05 -23.25
N ASN A 85 -13.51 -36.55 -22.00
CA ASN A 85 -14.63 -35.76 -21.52
C ASN A 85 -14.65 -34.37 -22.20
N PRO A 86 -15.72 -34.01 -22.95
CA PRO A 86 -15.84 -32.69 -23.56
C PRO A 86 -16.09 -31.58 -22.54
N TYR A 87 -16.26 -31.93 -21.25
CA TYR A 87 -16.42 -31.00 -20.16
C TYR A 87 -15.27 -31.09 -19.17
N HIS A 88 -14.81 -29.94 -18.67
CA HIS A 88 -13.88 -29.88 -17.55
C HIS A 88 -14.48 -29.01 -16.44
N VAL A 89 -14.15 -29.34 -15.19
CA VAL A 89 -14.52 -28.52 -14.04
C VAL A 89 -13.48 -27.41 -13.90
N VAL A 90 -13.89 -26.16 -14.05
CA VAL A 90 -13.04 -25.01 -13.70
C VAL A 90 -13.46 -24.50 -12.35
N LEU A 91 -12.50 -24.39 -11.43
CA LEU A 91 -12.64 -23.64 -10.19
C LEU A 91 -12.20 -22.21 -10.50
N HIS A 92 -13.15 -21.29 -10.56
CA HIS A 92 -12.84 -19.86 -10.53
C HIS A 92 -12.99 -19.42 -9.09
N SER A 93 -11.88 -19.09 -8.44
CA SER A 93 -11.86 -18.41 -7.15
C SER A 93 -11.03 -17.15 -7.31
N GLN A 94 -11.60 -16.00 -6.96
CA GLN A 94 -10.87 -14.75 -6.86
C GLN A 94 -10.41 -14.61 -5.42
N TYR A 95 -9.09 -14.51 -5.25
CA TYR A 95 -8.46 -14.25 -3.98
C TYR A 95 -7.98 -12.82 -3.97
N THR A 96 -8.36 -12.10 -2.93
CA THR A 96 -7.86 -10.76 -2.65
C THR A 96 -6.92 -10.84 -1.47
N TYR A 97 -5.83 -10.08 -1.52
CA TYR A 97 -4.84 -10.06 -0.47
C TYR A 97 -4.36 -8.65 -0.16
N ILE A 98 -4.02 -8.43 1.11
CA ILE A 98 -3.37 -7.20 1.59
C ILE A 98 -1.95 -7.58 2.01
N PRO A 99 -0.90 -7.01 1.40
CA PRO A 99 0.46 -7.24 1.83
C PRO A 99 0.73 -6.56 3.17
N ILE A 100 1.39 -7.28 4.08
CA ILE A 100 1.75 -6.81 5.41
C ILE A 100 3.26 -6.72 5.49
N HIS A 101 3.77 -5.51 5.38
CA HIS A 101 5.19 -5.21 5.35
C HIS A 101 5.52 -3.89 6.09
N PRO A 102 6.77 -3.71 6.58
CA PRO A 102 7.16 -2.55 7.37
C PRO A 102 6.96 -1.19 6.69
N GLY A 103 7.18 -1.11 5.38
CA GLY A 103 7.19 0.09 4.57
C GLY A 103 5.81 0.61 4.19
N ASP A 104 4.73 -0.09 4.56
CA ASP A 104 3.38 0.43 4.36
C ASP A 104 3.00 1.45 5.46
N PRO A 105 2.49 2.64 5.10
CA PRO A 105 2.13 3.67 6.06
C PRO A 105 1.01 3.30 7.03
N MET A 106 0.01 2.51 6.63
CA MET A 106 -1.07 2.09 7.51
C MET A 106 -0.57 1.03 8.50
N ILE A 107 0.28 0.12 8.03
CA ILE A 107 0.95 -0.86 8.88
C ILE A 107 1.84 -0.16 9.92
N GLU A 108 2.63 0.84 9.50
CA GLU A 108 3.45 1.62 10.44
C GLU A 108 2.58 2.41 11.43
N ALA A 109 1.44 2.95 11.00
CA ALA A 109 0.51 3.62 11.91
C ALA A 109 0.00 2.69 13.01
N ILE A 110 -0.42 1.46 12.66
CA ILE A 110 -0.85 0.46 13.64
C ILE A 110 0.28 0.12 14.61
N ARG A 111 1.50 -0.09 14.10
CA ARG A 111 2.68 -0.41 14.92
C ARG A 111 3.02 0.73 15.87
N PHE A 112 2.98 1.98 15.40
CA PHE A 112 3.18 3.18 16.21
C PHE A 112 2.13 3.28 17.30
N ALA A 113 0.85 3.14 16.93
CA ALA A 113 -0.28 3.24 17.84
C ALA A 113 -0.16 2.28 19.01
N ARG A 114 0.20 1.01 18.74
CA ARG A 114 0.42 -0.02 19.76
C ARG A 114 1.60 0.29 20.68
N GLN A 115 2.64 0.97 20.19
CA GLN A 115 3.77 1.39 21.03
C GLN A 115 3.38 2.52 21.99
N GLN A 116 2.43 3.37 21.58
CA GLN A 116 2.00 4.55 22.32
C GLN A 116 0.66 4.36 23.06
N ASP A 117 0.10 3.14 23.03
CA ASP A 117 -1.24 2.83 23.56
C ASP A 117 -2.33 3.76 23.00
N ILE A 118 -2.23 4.09 21.71
CA ILE A 118 -3.24 4.87 20.98
C ILE A 118 -4.19 3.88 20.30
N PRO A 119 -5.51 4.01 20.51
CA PRO A 119 -6.46 3.17 19.81
C PRO A 119 -6.50 3.42 18.29
N VAL A 120 -6.71 2.34 17.53
CA VAL A 120 -6.81 2.36 16.06
C VAL A 120 -8.17 1.81 15.64
N GLU A 121 -8.87 2.53 14.76
CA GLU A 121 -10.11 2.09 14.13
C GLU A 121 -9.83 1.75 12.67
N PHE A 122 -10.16 0.53 12.29
CA PHE A 122 -10.31 0.11 10.91
C PHE A 122 -11.67 0.64 10.47
N ILE A 123 -11.73 1.41 9.39
CA ILE A 123 -12.97 2.11 9.03
C ILE A 123 -13.33 1.98 7.55
N ASP A 124 -12.66 1.09 6.82
CA ASP A 124 -12.96 0.85 5.42
C ASP A 124 -13.98 -0.29 5.23
N LEU A 125 -14.68 -0.25 4.11
CA LEU A 125 -15.66 -1.23 3.69
C LEU A 125 -14.98 -2.29 2.80
N ALA A 126 -15.05 -3.55 3.21
CA ALA A 126 -14.67 -4.64 2.30
C ALA A 126 -15.72 -4.77 1.17
N VAL A 127 -15.22 -4.84 -0.07
CA VAL A 127 -16.02 -4.97 -1.29
C VAL A 127 -15.40 -6.06 -2.19
N ASP A 128 -16.25 -6.86 -2.85
CA ASP A 128 -15.83 -7.87 -3.84
C ASP A 128 -15.65 -7.22 -5.23
N ASP A 129 -14.92 -7.88 -6.13
CA ASP A 129 -14.67 -7.45 -7.52
C ASP A 129 -14.11 -6.02 -7.64
N TYR A 130 -13.23 -5.66 -6.70
CA TYR A 130 -12.66 -4.33 -6.63
C TYR A 130 -11.44 -4.18 -7.55
N ASP A 131 -11.56 -3.30 -8.54
CA ASP A 131 -10.46 -2.85 -9.39
C ASP A 131 -10.16 -1.36 -9.14
N PRO A 132 -9.07 -1.03 -8.42
CA PRO A 132 -8.77 0.35 -8.05
C PRO A 132 -8.45 1.21 -9.28
N VAL A 133 -8.95 2.45 -9.28
CA VAL A 133 -8.64 3.41 -10.34
C VAL A 133 -7.17 3.83 -10.25
N TYR A 134 -6.42 3.60 -11.32
CA TYR A 134 -5.04 4.05 -11.39
C TYR A 134 -4.96 5.57 -11.57
N HIS A 135 -4.23 6.23 -10.67
CA HIS A 135 -3.95 7.66 -10.75
C HIS A 135 -2.47 7.90 -11.08
N ALA A 136 -2.22 8.76 -12.08
CA ALA A 136 -0.87 9.18 -12.43
C ALA A 136 -0.32 10.18 -11.39
N LEU A 137 0.21 9.63 -10.30
CA LEU A 137 0.80 10.38 -9.20
C LEU A 137 2.32 10.55 -9.43
N PRO A 138 2.95 11.61 -8.89
CA PRO A 138 4.40 11.72 -8.92
C PRO A 138 5.04 10.63 -8.08
N ASP A 139 6.28 10.30 -8.42
CA ASP A 139 7.15 9.39 -7.66
C ASP A 139 7.19 9.74 -6.16
N ASP A 140 7.24 8.74 -5.30
CA ASP A 140 7.16 8.95 -3.85
C ASP A 140 8.37 9.70 -3.30
N GLU A 141 9.55 9.62 -3.93
CA GLU A 141 10.71 10.43 -3.56
C GLU A 141 10.44 11.94 -3.70
N ALA A 142 9.47 12.36 -4.52
CA ALA A 142 9.11 13.76 -4.64
C ALA A 142 8.73 14.39 -3.29
N ILE A 143 8.18 13.61 -2.37
CA ILE A 143 7.78 14.11 -1.04
C ILE A 143 8.99 14.48 -0.17
N THR A 144 10.15 13.86 -0.39
CA THR A 144 11.39 14.15 0.35
C THR A 144 12.04 15.45 -0.12
N LEU A 145 11.71 15.89 -1.34
CA LEU A 145 12.21 17.13 -1.94
C LEU A 145 11.40 18.36 -1.53
N VAL A 146 10.18 18.17 -1.03
CA VAL A 146 9.30 19.27 -0.60
C VAL A 146 9.56 19.60 0.87
N ARG A 147 9.92 20.86 1.15
CA ARG A 147 10.19 21.33 2.53
C ARG A 147 8.98 21.27 3.46
N ASP A 148 7.78 21.40 2.90
CA ASP A 148 6.51 21.38 3.63
C ASP A 148 5.60 20.29 3.04
N PRO A 149 5.52 19.10 3.68
CA PRO A 149 4.68 17.99 3.22
C PRO A 149 3.21 18.39 3.05
N LYS A 150 2.73 19.41 3.77
CA LYS A 150 1.36 19.91 3.60
C LYS A 150 1.12 20.46 2.20
N ARG A 151 2.10 21.18 1.63
CA ARG A 151 2.01 21.72 0.25
C ARG A 151 2.02 20.61 -0.79
N PHE A 152 2.80 19.55 -0.57
CA PHE A 152 2.75 18.37 -1.42
C PHE A 152 1.33 17.79 -1.42
N ASN A 153 0.75 17.58 -0.24
CA ASN A 153 -0.61 17.06 -0.10
C ASN A 153 -1.66 17.96 -0.76
N GLU A 154 -1.61 19.27 -0.51
CA GLU A 154 -2.53 20.24 -1.11
C GLU A 154 -2.44 20.23 -2.66
N LEU A 155 -1.23 20.09 -3.20
CA LEU A 155 -1.01 20.00 -4.65
C LEU A 155 -1.60 18.71 -5.23
N ILE A 156 -1.26 17.55 -4.67
CA ILE A 156 -1.79 16.27 -5.18
C ILE A 156 -3.32 16.25 -5.11
N LEU A 157 -3.89 16.64 -3.96
CA LEU A 157 -5.34 16.68 -3.79
C LEU A 157 -6.05 17.65 -4.74
N SER A 158 -5.37 18.66 -5.28
CA SER A 158 -5.96 19.55 -6.29
C SER A 158 -6.20 18.88 -7.65
N PHE A 159 -5.50 17.77 -7.93
CA PHE A 159 -5.67 16.95 -9.14
C PHE A 159 -6.54 15.71 -8.91
N MET A 160 -6.79 15.32 -7.66
CA MET A 160 -7.55 14.13 -7.35
C MET A 160 -9.05 14.37 -7.55
N PRO A 161 -9.74 13.60 -8.42
CA PRO A 161 -11.18 13.70 -8.54
C PRO A 161 -11.86 13.18 -7.27
N ARG A 162 -13.15 13.48 -7.13
CA ARG A 162 -14.01 12.75 -6.20
C ARG A 162 -14.51 11.51 -6.93
N SER A 163 -14.66 10.40 -6.22
CA SER A 163 -15.34 9.19 -6.73
C SER A 163 -16.71 9.50 -7.34
N ASP A 164 -17.15 8.72 -8.32
CA ASP A 164 -18.47 8.88 -8.91
C ASP A 164 -19.55 8.24 -8.00
N PRO A 165 -20.69 8.90 -7.75
CA PRO A 165 -21.79 8.29 -7.00
C PRO A 165 -22.22 6.96 -7.63
N GLY A 166 -22.28 5.91 -6.80
CA GLY A 166 -22.61 4.54 -7.22
C GLY A 166 -21.39 3.69 -7.66
N SER A 167 -20.17 4.24 -7.56
CA SER A 167 -18.94 3.42 -7.65
C SER A 167 -18.65 2.73 -6.31
N LEU A 168 -17.85 1.65 -6.34
CA LEU A 168 -17.37 0.96 -5.13
C LEU A 168 -16.57 1.91 -4.22
N ASP A 169 -15.75 2.80 -4.79
CA ASP A 169 -15.03 3.82 -4.02
C ASP A 169 -15.99 4.75 -3.27
N HIS A 170 -17.08 5.16 -3.91
CA HIS A 170 -18.09 5.99 -3.26
C HIS A 170 -18.77 5.27 -2.09
N GLU A 171 -19.04 3.98 -2.20
CA GLU A 171 -19.59 3.16 -1.10
C GLU A 171 -18.59 3.05 0.06
N ARG A 172 -17.33 2.76 -0.23
CA ARG A 172 -16.23 2.73 0.75
C ARG A 172 -16.10 4.07 1.48
N GLU A 173 -16.13 5.17 0.75
CA GLU A 173 -16.02 6.53 1.30
C GLU A 173 -17.24 6.94 2.13
N GLN A 174 -18.44 6.51 1.77
CA GLN A 174 -19.64 6.70 2.59
C GLN A 174 -19.49 5.99 3.94
N PHE A 175 -19.00 4.75 3.92
CA PHE A 175 -18.75 3.95 5.10
C PHE A 175 -17.67 4.58 6.00
N MET A 176 -16.52 4.97 5.43
CA MET A 176 -15.45 5.68 6.13
C MET A 176 -15.94 7.02 6.72
N ALA A 177 -16.68 7.82 5.95
CA ALA A 177 -17.19 9.11 6.40
C ALA A 177 -18.19 8.95 7.56
N ALA A 178 -19.01 7.90 7.58
CA ALA A 178 -19.91 7.60 8.69
C ALA A 178 -19.13 7.29 9.98
N HIS A 179 -18.13 6.41 9.93
CA HIS A 179 -17.28 6.10 11.09
C HIS A 179 -16.54 7.34 11.60
N LEU A 180 -15.97 8.16 10.71
CA LEU A 180 -15.29 9.39 11.11
C LEU A 180 -16.24 10.36 11.83
N ARG A 181 -17.52 10.45 11.43
CA ARG A 181 -18.51 11.26 12.16
C ARG A 181 -18.76 10.74 13.56
N GLU A 182 -18.82 9.43 13.76
CA GLU A 182 -18.99 8.84 15.09
C GLU A 182 -17.81 9.18 16.00
N LEU A 183 -16.59 9.10 15.50
CA LEU A 183 -15.39 9.48 16.25
C LEU A 183 -15.36 10.98 16.58
N VAL A 184 -15.77 11.84 15.63
CA VAL A 184 -15.91 13.28 15.87
C VAL A 184 -16.98 13.57 16.92
N ASN A 185 -18.11 12.88 16.89
CA ASN A 185 -19.19 13.04 17.87
C ASN A 185 -18.75 12.63 19.29
N ARG A 186 -17.75 11.75 19.39
CA ARG A 186 -17.07 11.39 20.65
C ARG A 186 -16.00 12.41 21.09
N ASN A 187 -15.88 13.54 20.39
CA ASN A 187 -14.89 14.60 20.60
C ASN A 187 -13.42 14.12 20.48
N GLU A 188 -13.16 13.11 19.65
CA GLU A 188 -11.82 12.57 19.48
C GLU A 188 -10.99 13.42 18.49
N ARG A 189 -9.68 13.54 18.75
CA ARG A 189 -8.69 14.11 17.84
C ARG A 189 -8.14 13.00 16.96
N VAL A 190 -8.80 12.81 15.83
CA VAL A 190 -8.55 11.71 14.90
C VAL A 190 -7.47 12.11 13.90
N LEU A 191 -6.45 11.28 13.74
CA LEU A 191 -5.64 11.25 12.52
C LEU A 191 -6.18 10.13 11.62
N PHE A 192 -6.74 10.51 10.48
CA PHE A 192 -7.23 9.57 9.48
C PHE A 192 -6.19 9.40 8.36
N ILE A 193 -5.77 8.16 8.14
CA ILE A 193 -4.73 7.78 7.18
C ILE A 193 -5.39 6.99 6.06
N SER A 194 -5.30 7.50 4.83
CA SER A 194 -5.97 6.94 3.64
C SER A 194 -5.16 7.19 2.38
N GLY A 195 -5.41 6.40 1.35
CA GLY A 195 -4.98 6.68 0.00
C GLY A 195 -5.52 8.04 -0.49
N TYR A 196 -4.77 8.71 -1.36
CA TYR A 196 -5.16 10.02 -1.90
C TYR A 196 -6.53 10.02 -2.60
N ALA A 197 -6.92 8.91 -3.22
CA ALA A 197 -8.16 8.76 -3.97
C ALA A 197 -9.40 9.11 -3.13
N HIS A 198 -9.39 8.73 -1.86
CA HIS A 198 -10.57 8.81 -1.01
C HIS A 198 -10.77 10.13 -0.30
N VAL A 199 -9.69 10.90 -0.13
CA VAL A 199 -9.68 12.09 0.73
C VAL A 199 -10.68 13.15 0.29
N ASN A 200 -10.78 13.44 -1.01
CA ASN A 200 -11.61 14.54 -1.50
C ASN A 200 -13.11 14.27 -1.34
N ARG A 201 -13.57 13.03 -1.57
CA ARG A 201 -14.98 12.68 -1.36
C ARG A 201 -15.33 12.65 0.11
N ILE A 202 -14.50 12.04 0.96
CA ILE A 202 -14.75 11.96 2.40
C ILE A 202 -14.79 13.37 3.02
N LYS A 203 -13.84 14.24 2.69
CA LYS A 203 -13.86 15.65 3.14
C LYS A 203 -15.14 16.35 2.74
N HIS A 204 -15.55 16.21 1.49
CA HIS A 204 -16.80 16.79 1.00
C HIS A 204 -18.00 16.33 1.84
N MET A 205 -18.12 15.02 2.07
CA MET A 205 -19.21 14.44 2.87
C MET A 205 -19.21 14.98 4.31
N LEU A 206 -18.05 15.09 4.95
CA LEU A 206 -17.95 15.62 6.32
C LEU A 206 -18.33 17.10 6.39
N GLU A 207 -17.96 17.91 5.39
CA GLU A 207 -18.23 19.35 5.33
C GLU A 207 -19.71 19.66 5.04
N THR A 208 -20.30 18.99 4.05
CA THR A 208 -21.69 19.19 3.64
C THR A 208 -22.69 18.51 4.56
N GLY A 209 -22.23 17.50 5.32
CA GLY A 209 -23.12 16.62 6.08
C GLY A 209 -23.88 15.62 5.20
N GLU A 210 -23.41 15.39 3.96
CA GLU A 210 -23.98 14.39 3.06
C GLU A 210 -23.91 13.00 3.69
N THR A 211 -25.07 12.40 3.94
CA THR A 211 -25.18 11.04 4.48
C THR A 211 -25.68 10.11 3.38
N GLY A 212 -25.21 8.86 3.41
CA GLY A 212 -25.72 7.78 2.59
C GLY A 212 -26.13 6.61 3.47
N GLU A 213 -26.92 5.70 2.90
CA GLU A 213 -27.07 4.37 3.49
C GLU A 213 -25.70 3.69 3.45
N THR A 214 -25.20 3.32 4.62
CA THR A 214 -23.97 2.54 4.71
C THR A 214 -24.34 1.07 4.61
N SER A 215 -23.76 0.37 3.65
CA SER A 215 -23.81 -1.08 3.58
C SER A 215 -23.23 -1.68 4.88
N SER A 216 -23.88 -2.73 5.40
CA SER A 216 -23.23 -3.61 6.37
C SER A 216 -22.09 -4.31 5.64
N GLY A 217 -20.84 -4.07 6.03
CA GLY A 217 -19.67 -4.58 5.32
C GLY A 217 -19.72 -6.08 5.04
N ILE A 218 -19.03 -6.49 3.98
CA ILE A 218 -18.84 -7.89 3.68
C ILE A 218 -17.93 -8.45 4.77
N TYR A 219 -18.40 -9.51 5.43
CA TYR A 219 -17.57 -10.31 6.32
C TYR A 219 -17.05 -11.51 5.55
N HIS A 220 -15.74 -11.73 5.61
CA HIS A 220 -15.05 -12.88 5.06
C HIS A 220 -14.72 -13.89 6.17
N ASP A 221 -15.34 -15.07 6.12
CA ASP A 221 -15.11 -16.13 7.13
C ASP A 221 -13.75 -16.84 6.95
N GLU A 222 -13.23 -16.88 5.71
CA GLU A 222 -12.02 -17.64 5.35
C GLU A 222 -10.78 -16.74 5.15
N GLN A 223 -10.53 -15.84 6.11
CA GLN A 223 -9.31 -15.02 6.13
C GLN A 223 -8.12 -15.82 6.65
N GLN A 224 -6.96 -15.69 6.01
CA GLN A 224 -5.75 -16.39 6.41
C GLN A 224 -4.50 -15.52 6.25
N VAL A 225 -3.56 -15.69 7.19
CA VAL A 225 -2.24 -15.04 7.13
C VAL A 225 -1.22 -15.98 6.52
N PHE A 226 -0.76 -15.68 5.31
CA PHE A 226 0.22 -16.47 4.59
C PHE A 226 1.62 -15.87 4.71
N ASN A 227 2.64 -16.73 4.83
CA ASN A 227 4.02 -16.29 4.60
C ASN A 227 4.23 -16.07 3.10
N ILE A 228 5.02 -15.06 2.77
CA ILE A 228 5.46 -14.85 1.39
C ILE A 228 6.70 -15.72 1.15
N HIS A 229 6.70 -16.51 0.08
CA HIS A 229 7.89 -17.25 -0.34
C HIS A 229 8.98 -16.25 -0.78
N PRO A 230 10.27 -16.45 -0.46
CA PRO A 230 11.33 -15.51 -0.85
C PRO A 230 11.34 -15.14 -2.34
N ASP A 231 11.11 -16.13 -3.22
CA ASP A 231 11.05 -15.92 -4.67
C ASP A 231 9.79 -15.18 -5.16
N SER A 232 8.85 -14.87 -4.26
CA SER A 232 7.59 -14.18 -4.56
C SER A 232 7.48 -12.83 -3.87
N VAL A 233 8.51 -12.38 -3.15
CA VAL A 233 8.48 -11.10 -2.43
C VAL A 233 8.25 -9.93 -3.39
N ASP A 234 8.93 -9.93 -4.53
CA ASP A 234 8.81 -8.86 -5.55
C ASP A 234 7.43 -8.81 -6.22
N LEU A 235 6.60 -9.84 -6.07
CA LEU A 235 5.23 -9.86 -6.57
C LEU A 235 4.23 -9.29 -5.56
N ALA A 236 4.60 -9.28 -4.28
CA ALA A 236 3.73 -8.89 -3.18
C ALA A 236 4.02 -7.46 -2.67
N LEU A 237 5.24 -6.96 -2.88
CA LEU A 237 5.65 -5.63 -2.44
C LEU A 237 5.57 -4.61 -3.57
N GLU A 238 5.16 -3.40 -3.21
CA GLU A 238 5.25 -2.23 -4.09
C GLU A 238 6.64 -1.55 -4.05
N GLU A 239 7.52 -2.06 -3.21
CA GLU A 239 8.82 -1.48 -2.85
C GLU A 239 9.94 -2.53 -2.89
N ILE A 240 11.17 -2.08 -3.07
CA ILE A 240 12.34 -2.96 -3.11
C ILE A 240 12.55 -3.60 -1.72
N PRO A 241 12.65 -4.95 -1.61
CA PRO A 241 12.78 -5.65 -0.32
C PRO A 241 13.96 -5.18 0.53
N TYR A 242 15.03 -4.72 -0.11
CA TYR A 242 16.17 -4.14 0.59
C TYR A 242 15.78 -2.87 1.35
N PHE A 243 14.93 -2.00 0.80
CA PHE A 243 14.50 -0.78 1.48
C PHE A 243 13.60 -1.08 2.68
N GLU A 244 12.76 -2.12 2.61
CA GLU A 244 11.99 -2.63 3.75
C GLU A 244 12.89 -2.97 4.94
N TYR A 245 14.00 -3.68 4.66
CA TYR A 245 15.02 -3.98 5.67
C TYR A 245 15.63 -2.71 6.26
N LEU A 246 15.99 -1.73 5.43
CA LEU A 246 16.56 -0.47 5.91
C LEU A 246 15.57 0.30 6.80
N PHE A 247 14.29 0.32 6.42
CA PHE A 247 13.24 0.96 7.19
C PHE A 247 13.05 0.29 8.55
N GLU A 248 12.97 -1.04 8.59
CA GLU A 248 12.82 -1.77 9.86
C GLU A 248 14.02 -1.58 10.79
N ALA A 249 15.23 -1.55 10.22
CA ALA A 249 16.43 -1.33 10.99
C ALA A 249 16.51 0.13 11.52
N TRP A 250 16.09 1.12 10.72
CA TRP A 250 15.93 2.51 11.16
C TRP A 250 14.90 2.62 12.31
N ARG A 251 13.77 1.92 12.18
CA ARG A 251 12.74 1.87 13.21
C ARG A 251 13.22 1.25 14.52
N SER A 252 14.05 0.21 14.43
CA SER A 252 14.66 -0.45 15.59
C SER A 252 15.61 0.48 16.33
N VAL A 253 16.42 1.26 15.61
CA VAL A 253 17.31 2.30 16.18
C VAL A 253 16.49 3.35 16.95
N ILE A 254 15.39 3.84 16.37
CA ILE A 254 14.49 4.78 17.05
C ILE A 254 13.89 4.15 18.32
N LYS A 255 13.43 2.90 18.23
CA LYS A 255 12.85 2.17 19.36
C LYS A 255 13.85 2.02 20.52
N GLU A 256 15.14 1.87 20.22
CA GLU A 256 16.21 1.79 21.21
C GLU A 256 16.66 3.17 21.74
N GLY A 257 16.06 4.27 21.27
CA GLY A 257 16.42 5.63 21.67
C GLY A 257 17.75 6.11 21.09
N LEU A 258 18.25 5.45 20.04
CA LEU A 258 19.50 5.79 19.36
C LEU A 258 19.25 6.83 18.26
N ASP A 259 20.25 7.67 17.97
CA ASP A 259 20.15 8.69 16.92
C ASP A 259 20.13 8.04 15.51
N PRO A 260 19.04 8.18 14.75
CA PRO A 260 18.94 7.63 13.40
C PRO A 260 19.96 8.20 12.43
N ALA A 261 20.49 9.42 12.63
CA ALA A 261 21.52 9.98 11.76
C ALA A 261 22.81 9.14 11.77
N THR A 262 23.09 8.46 12.88
CA THR A 262 24.19 7.51 13.03
C THR A 262 23.99 6.26 12.15
N PHE A 263 22.72 5.90 11.90
CA PHE A 263 22.31 4.76 11.10
C PHE A 263 22.20 5.09 9.61
N THR A 264 21.59 6.23 9.26
CA THR A 264 21.51 6.78 7.90
C THR A 264 22.90 6.96 7.29
N SER A 265 23.89 7.39 8.07
CA SER A 265 25.28 7.51 7.58
C SER A 265 25.85 6.17 7.09
N LYS A 266 25.54 5.04 7.76
CA LYS A 266 26.01 3.71 7.35
C LYS A 266 25.21 3.13 6.18
N ILE A 267 23.90 3.40 6.14
CA ILE A 267 22.99 2.89 5.11
C ILE A 267 23.08 3.68 3.81
N THR A 268 23.17 5.01 3.84
CA THR A 268 23.37 5.82 2.64
C THR A 268 24.69 5.46 1.97
N LEU A 269 25.74 5.20 2.75
CA LEU A 269 26.99 4.60 2.26
C LEU A 269 26.76 3.20 1.64
N GLY A 270 25.91 2.37 2.25
CA GLY A 270 25.51 1.07 1.71
C GLY A 270 24.71 1.14 0.39
N LYS A 271 23.72 2.04 0.28
CA LYS A 271 22.95 2.31 -0.95
C LYS A 271 23.88 2.76 -2.09
N PHE A 272 24.75 3.74 -1.84
CA PHE A 272 25.70 4.22 -2.84
C PHE A 272 26.73 3.15 -3.21
N ALA A 273 27.25 2.39 -2.24
CA ALA A 273 28.22 1.33 -2.51
C ALA A 273 27.59 0.17 -3.30
N PHE A 274 26.36 -0.24 -2.97
CA PHE A 274 25.64 -1.30 -3.67
C PHE A 274 25.36 -0.93 -5.14
N PHE A 275 24.79 0.25 -5.39
CA PHE A 275 24.53 0.71 -6.75
C PHE A 275 25.82 0.99 -7.55
N GLN A 276 26.90 1.48 -6.91
CA GLN A 276 28.20 1.63 -7.59
C GLN A 276 28.86 0.30 -7.91
N GLN A 277 28.72 -0.71 -7.04
CA GLN A 277 29.23 -2.06 -7.29
C GLN A 277 28.46 -2.69 -8.45
N GLU A 278 27.13 -2.59 -8.46
CA GLU A 278 26.29 -3.12 -9.53
C GLU A 278 26.54 -2.43 -10.88
N GLN A 279 26.75 -1.10 -10.88
CA GLN A 279 27.18 -0.37 -12.08
C GLN A 279 28.56 -0.80 -12.56
N ARG A 280 29.55 -0.98 -11.66
CA ARG A 280 30.88 -1.47 -12.02
C ARG A 280 30.85 -2.88 -12.61
N ASP A 281 30.01 -3.76 -12.08
CA ASP A 281 29.88 -5.13 -12.56
C ASP A 281 29.16 -5.18 -13.93
N ARG A 282 28.19 -4.28 -14.17
CA ARG A 282 27.58 -4.08 -15.50
C ARG A 282 28.58 -3.49 -16.50
N ASP A 283 29.34 -2.48 -16.12
CA ASP A 283 30.35 -1.85 -16.98
C ASP A 283 31.51 -2.81 -17.30
N ALA A 284 31.85 -3.71 -16.37
CA ALA A 284 32.86 -4.75 -16.58
C ALA A 284 32.39 -5.90 -17.49
N THR A 285 31.08 -6.05 -17.70
CA THR A 285 30.48 -7.12 -18.53
C THR A 285 30.06 -6.66 -19.93
N VAL A 286 30.11 -5.36 -20.22
CA VAL A 286 29.94 -4.84 -21.59
C VAL A 286 31.28 -4.90 -22.32
N PRO A 287 31.46 -5.75 -23.35
CA PRO A 287 32.69 -5.73 -24.12
C PRO A 287 32.80 -4.39 -24.85
N ALA A 288 33.92 -3.71 -24.67
CA ALA A 288 34.25 -2.50 -25.40
C ALA A 288 34.13 -2.78 -26.90
N ARG A 289 33.12 -2.21 -27.55
CA ARG A 289 33.13 -2.11 -29.01
C ARG A 289 34.30 -1.19 -29.36
N GLU A 290 35.42 -1.80 -29.75
CA GLU A 290 36.59 -1.11 -30.25
C GLU A 290 36.18 -0.22 -31.43
N ASN A 291 36.36 1.08 -31.23
CA ASN A 291 36.48 2.04 -32.32
C ASN A 291 37.79 1.73 -33.06
N ALA A 292 37.74 0.80 -34.01
CA ALA A 292 38.77 0.68 -35.02
C ALA A 292 38.56 1.79 -36.06
N SER A 293 39.33 2.86 -35.90
CA SER A 293 39.69 3.80 -36.95
C SER A 293 40.20 3.05 -38.18
N ASP A 294 39.53 3.18 -39.32
CA ASP A 294 40.12 2.81 -40.61
C ASP A 294 40.35 4.09 -41.43
N GLN A 295 41.57 4.62 -41.31
CA GLN A 295 42.13 5.58 -42.25
C GLN A 295 42.95 4.82 -43.30
N GLY A 296 42.46 4.83 -44.54
CA GLY A 296 43.27 5.04 -45.74
C GLY A 296 44.10 3.87 -46.29
N GLY A 297 43.79 3.45 -47.52
CA GLY A 297 44.69 2.61 -48.32
C GLY A 297 44.14 2.19 -49.68
N THR A 298 44.37 3.01 -50.69
CA THR A 298 44.15 2.79 -52.13
C THR A 298 44.92 1.57 -52.67
N VAL A 299 44.39 0.90 -53.72
CA VAL A 299 45.06 0.47 -55.00
C VAL A 299 44.57 -0.88 -55.57
N HIS A 300 44.02 -0.78 -56.79
CA HIS A 300 43.95 -1.69 -57.96
C HIS A 300 43.69 -3.20 -57.89
N GLY A 301 42.72 -3.61 -58.72
CA GLY A 301 42.48 -4.96 -59.23
C GLY A 301 41.15 -5.00 -59.98
#